data_AF-A0A2S5PAP0-F1
#
_entry.id   AF-A0A2S5PAP0-F1
#
_cell.length_a   1.000
_cell.length_b   1.000
_cell.length_c   1.000
_cell.angle_alpha   90.00
_cell.angle_beta   90.00
_cell.angle_gamma   90.00
#
_symmetry.space_group_name_H-M   'P 1'
#
loop_
_entity.id
_entity.type
_entity.pdbx_description
1 polymer ?
#
loop_
_entity_poly.entity_id
_entity_poly.type
_entity_poly.pdbx_seq_one_letter_code
_entity_poly.pdbx_strand_id
1 'polypeptide(L)'
;MAEFGVRAAVEAAALERAARLQGFKRGAAPDATWDKVKFDRQIVAIAKAVGAKAIYTNDEQLARHTRAANLDAITLEDLPDPPALPQIEMRLDPIEPEQPDDKDD
;
A
#
# COMPACT_ATOMS: atom_id res chain seq x y z
N MET A 1 -4.18 -0.52 28.54
CA MET A 1 -3.92 0.08 27.22
C MET A 1 -5.25 0.41 26.57
N ALA A 2 -5.36 1.53 25.85
CA ALA A 2 -6.57 1.84 25.08
C ALA A 2 -6.72 0.88 23.88
N GLU A 3 -7.96 0.64 23.48
CA GLU A 3 -8.31 -0.17 22.30
C GLU A 3 -7.63 0.37 21.03
N PHE A 4 -7.32 -0.51 20.08
CA PHE A 4 -6.68 -0.15 18.80
C PHE A 4 -7.38 1.02 18.09
N GLY A 5 -8.72 0.96 17.95
CA GLY A 5 -9.48 2.00 17.28
C GLY A 5 -9.32 3.37 17.94
N VAL A 6 -9.30 3.42 19.27
CA VAL A 6 -9.10 4.66 20.03
C VAL A 6 -7.69 5.22 19.81
N ARG A 7 -6.66 4.37 19.85
CA ARG A 7 -5.28 4.79 19.59
C ARG A 7 -5.12 5.35 18.18
N ALA A 8 -5.64 4.65 17.17
CA ALA A 8 -5.61 5.11 15.78
C ALA A 8 -6.39 6.42 15.58
N ALA A 9 -7.55 6.59 16.23
CA ALA A 9 -8.32 7.82 16.16
C ALA A 9 -7.56 9.03 16.76
N VAL A 10 -6.85 8.83 17.88
CA VAL A 10 -6.00 9.87 18.48
C VAL A 10 -4.87 10.27 17.54
N GLU A 11 -4.18 9.30 16.92
CA GLU A 11 -3.13 9.58 15.93
C GLU A 11 -3.67 10.34 14.71
N ALA A 12 -4.84 9.95 14.19
CA ALA A 12 -5.48 10.64 13.06
C ALA A 12 -5.83 12.08 13.40
N ALA A 13 -6.38 12.32 14.61
CA ALA A 13 -6.68 13.66 15.08
C ALA A 13 -5.42 14.52 15.25
N ALA A 14 -4.31 13.93 15.72
CA ALA A 14 -3.03 14.62 15.84
C ALA A 14 -2.47 15.04 14.48
N LEU A 15 -2.50 14.14 13.48
CA LEU A 15 -2.07 14.41 12.10
C LEU A 15 -2.91 15.52 11.46
N GLU A 16 -4.24 15.46 11.63
CA GLU A 16 -5.18 16.46 11.12
C GLU A 16 -4.94 17.84 11.76
N ARG A 17 -4.72 17.88 13.08
CA ARG A 17 -4.43 19.12 13.80
C ARG A 17 -3.12 19.73 13.33
N ALA A 18 -2.07 18.94 13.16
CA ALA A 18 -0.78 19.41 12.66
C ALA A 18 -0.91 20.02 11.25
N ALA A 19 -1.61 19.34 10.33
CA ALA A 19 -1.86 19.85 8.99
C ALA A 19 -2.66 21.17 8.98
N ARG A 20 -3.66 21.32 9.88
CA ARG A 20 -4.39 22.59 10.01
C ARG A 20 -3.51 23.73 10.50
N LEU A 21 -2.63 23.47 11.47
CA LEU A 21 -1.72 24.49 12.01
C LEU A 21 -0.69 24.99 10.99
N GLN A 22 -0.24 24.12 10.10
CA GLN A 22 0.68 24.48 9.02
C GLN A 22 0.01 25.26 7.87
N GLY A 23 -1.32 25.48 7.90
CA GLY A 23 -2.07 26.15 6.84
C GLY A 23 -2.33 25.29 5.60
N PHE A 24 -1.51 24.26 5.38
CA PHE A 24 -1.66 23.27 4.31
C PHE A 24 -2.59 22.13 4.75
N LYS A 25 -3.91 22.36 4.74
CA LYS A 25 -4.90 21.36 5.18
C LYS A 25 -4.87 20.06 4.36
N ARG A 26 -4.43 20.11 3.10
CA ARG A 26 -4.19 18.93 2.24
C ARG A 26 -2.79 18.33 2.38
N GLY A 27 -1.97 18.91 3.26
CA GLY A 27 -0.65 18.42 3.62
C GLY A 27 0.24 18.21 2.40
N ALA A 28 0.78 17.01 2.28
CA ALA A 28 1.70 16.63 1.22
C ALA A 28 1.00 16.25 -0.10
N ALA A 29 -0.32 16.41 -0.23
CA ALA A 29 -1.04 16.10 -1.47
C ALA A 29 -2.01 17.25 -1.86
N PRO A 30 -1.48 18.38 -2.35
CA PRO A 30 -2.29 19.57 -2.65
C PRO A 30 -3.38 19.31 -3.71
N ASP A 31 -3.12 18.41 -4.65
CA ASP A 31 -4.03 18.10 -5.78
C ASP A 31 -4.99 16.93 -5.48
N ALA A 32 -4.93 16.35 -4.28
CA ALA A 32 -5.77 15.22 -3.89
C ALA A 32 -7.21 15.64 -3.56
N THR A 33 -8.14 14.73 -3.82
CA THR A 33 -9.50 14.84 -3.28
C THR A 33 -9.47 14.80 -1.76
N TRP A 34 -10.44 15.46 -1.11
CA TRP A 34 -10.51 15.45 0.35
C TRP A 34 -10.67 14.07 0.95
N ASP A 35 -11.37 13.17 0.24
CA ASP A 35 -11.56 11.81 0.70
C ASP A 35 -10.25 11.05 0.69
N LYS A 36 -9.45 11.17 -0.39
CA LYS A 36 -8.10 10.60 -0.43
C LYS A 36 -7.23 11.11 0.72
N VAL A 37 -7.19 12.42 0.96
CA VAL A 37 -6.42 13.01 2.07
C VAL A 37 -6.84 12.44 3.44
N LYS A 38 -8.14 12.22 3.65
CA LYS A 38 -8.65 11.62 4.90
C LYS A 38 -8.23 10.15 5.02
N PHE A 39 -8.35 9.37 3.94
CA PHE A 39 -7.94 7.97 3.94
C PHE A 39 -6.44 7.82 4.16
N ASP A 40 -5.61 8.63 3.50
CA ASP A 40 -4.15 8.62 3.70
C ASP A 40 -3.79 8.89 5.16
N ARG A 41 -4.45 9.86 5.81
CA ARG A 41 -4.26 10.13 7.24
C ARG A 41 -4.68 8.96 8.12
N GLN A 42 -5.78 8.29 7.79
CA GLN A 42 -6.22 7.10 8.54
C GLN A 42 -5.21 5.95 8.41
N ILE A 43 -4.68 5.70 7.21
CA ILE A 43 -3.66 4.67 6.97
C ILE A 43 -2.41 4.96 7.81
N VAL A 44 -1.90 6.20 7.74
CA VAL A 44 -0.72 6.61 8.53
C VAL A 44 -1.01 6.53 10.03
N ALA A 45 -2.18 6.95 10.48
CA ALA A 45 -2.55 6.89 11.90
C ALA A 45 -2.61 5.45 12.43
N ILE A 46 -3.16 4.52 11.63
CA ILE A 46 -3.16 3.09 11.96
C ILE A 46 -1.73 2.57 12.07
N ALA A 47 -0.87 2.88 11.09
CA ALA A 47 0.53 2.47 11.09
C ALA A 47 1.27 2.95 12.35
N LYS A 48 1.08 4.22 12.74
CA LYS A 48 1.63 4.76 14.00
C LYS A 48 1.07 4.05 15.23
N ALA A 49 -0.23 3.80 15.28
CA ALA A 49 -0.89 3.17 16.42
C ALA A 49 -0.45 1.71 16.66
N VAL A 50 -0.08 0.98 15.60
CA VAL A 50 0.48 -0.38 15.69
C VAL A 50 2.01 -0.40 15.86
N GLY A 51 2.68 0.76 15.79
CA GLY A 51 4.14 0.84 15.85
C GLY A 51 4.83 0.28 14.60
N ALA A 52 4.18 0.39 13.44
CA ALA A 52 4.80 0.03 12.17
C ALA A 52 6.02 0.92 11.89
N LYS A 53 7.03 0.36 11.24
CA LYS A 53 8.23 1.09 10.81
C LYS A 53 8.07 1.70 9.42
N ALA A 54 7.34 0.99 8.55
CA ALA A 54 7.18 1.34 7.15
C ALA A 54 5.74 1.11 6.66
N ILE A 55 5.35 1.88 5.65
CA ILE A 55 4.18 1.63 4.81
C ILE A 55 4.68 1.29 3.40
N TYR A 56 4.17 0.19 2.85
CA TYR A 56 4.43 -0.18 1.46
C TYR A 56 3.37 0.44 0.57
N THR A 57 3.78 1.27 -0.39
CA THR A 57 2.85 1.92 -1.32
C THR A 57 3.55 2.44 -2.56
N ASN A 58 2.87 2.35 -3.70
CA ASN A 58 3.24 3.03 -4.95
C ASN A 58 2.48 4.36 -5.13
N ASP A 59 1.57 4.69 -4.22
CA ASP A 59 0.88 5.97 -4.25
C ASP A 59 1.83 7.05 -3.72
N GLU A 60 2.32 7.91 -4.63
CA GLU A 60 3.27 8.96 -4.29
C GLU A 60 2.74 9.92 -3.20
N GLN A 61 1.44 10.19 -3.20
CA GLN A 61 0.84 11.12 -2.24
C GLN A 61 0.79 10.48 -0.85
N LEU A 62 0.46 9.19 -0.75
CA LEU A 62 0.51 8.45 0.50
C LEU A 62 1.96 8.28 0.99
N ALA A 63 2.91 8.00 0.08
CA ALA A 63 4.33 7.90 0.41
C ALA A 63 4.85 9.21 1.00
N ARG A 64 4.48 10.36 0.42
CA ARG A 64 4.82 11.68 0.96
C ARG A 64 4.19 11.94 2.33
N HIS A 65 2.93 11.56 2.54
CA HIS A 65 2.28 11.67 3.84
C HIS A 65 2.94 10.80 4.91
N THR A 66 3.32 9.58 4.54
CA THR A 66 4.02 8.63 5.40
C THR A 66 5.36 9.21 5.86
N ARG A 67 6.18 9.70 4.92
CA ARG A 67 7.47 10.35 5.23
C ARG A 67 7.30 11.61 6.08
N ALA A 68 6.28 12.43 5.80
CA ALA A 68 5.96 13.61 6.60
C ALA A 68 5.53 13.25 8.04
N ALA A 69 5.02 12.04 8.26
CA ALA A 69 4.71 11.49 9.57
C ALA A 69 5.88 10.72 10.22
N ASN A 70 7.10 10.82 9.65
CA ASN A 70 8.32 10.21 10.14
C ASN A 70 8.27 8.66 10.18
N LEU A 71 7.61 8.08 9.18
CA LEU A 71 7.59 6.65 8.86
C LEU A 71 8.30 6.42 7.52
N ASP A 72 8.83 5.21 7.31
CA ASP A 72 9.40 4.84 6.03
C ASP A 72 8.29 4.56 5.01
N ALA A 73 8.45 5.03 3.78
CA ALA A 73 7.59 4.66 2.66
C ALA A 73 8.41 3.87 1.66
N ILE A 74 8.03 2.62 1.43
CA ILE A 74 8.72 1.67 0.56
C ILE A 74 7.84 1.41 -0.66
N THR A 75 8.36 1.67 -1.85
CA THR A 75 7.69 1.44 -3.13
C THR A 75 8.10 0.09 -3.71
N LEU A 76 7.47 -0.35 -4.81
CA LEU A 76 7.92 -1.56 -5.51
C LEU A 76 9.35 -1.44 -6.03
N GLU A 77 9.79 -0.23 -6.39
CA GLU A 77 11.14 0.03 -6.90
C GLU A 77 12.21 -0.05 -5.79
N ASP A 78 11.80 0.11 -4.54
CA ASP A 78 12.69 -0.03 -3.38
C ASP A 78 12.87 -1.49 -2.94
N LEU A 79 12.10 -2.43 -3.51
CA LEU A 79 12.21 -3.84 -3.17
C LEU A 79 13.46 -4.47 -3.80
N PRO A 80 14.11 -5.41 -3.11
CA PRO A 80 15.19 -6.17 -3.71
C PRO A 80 14.67 -6.95 -4.91
N ASP A 81 15.54 -7.13 -5.90
CA ASP A 81 15.24 -8.00 -7.03
C ASP A 81 14.80 -9.39 -6.53
N PRO A 82 13.83 -10.02 -7.21
CA PRO A 82 13.43 -11.37 -6.87
C PRO A 82 14.65 -12.31 -6.97
N PRO A 83 14.71 -13.35 -6.14
CA PRO A 83 15.81 -14.31 -6.19
C PRO A 83 15.90 -14.92 -7.59
N ALA A 84 17.11 -15.22 -8.07
CA ALA A 84 17.36 -15.66 -9.45
C ALA A 84 16.67 -16.98 -9.87
N LEU A 85 16.14 -17.75 -8.91
CA LEU A 85 15.41 -19.00 -9.15
C LEU A 85 14.02 -18.97 -8.47
N PRO A 86 13.11 -18.05 -8.82
CA PRO A 86 11.79 -17.99 -8.20
C PRO A 86 10.79 -18.94 -8.88
N GLN A 87 11.06 -19.30 -10.14
CA GLN A 87 10.21 -20.12 -10.99
C GLN A 87 10.72 -21.57 -10.96
N ILE A 88 9.91 -22.47 -10.40
CA ILE A 88 10.12 -23.91 -10.63
C ILE A 88 9.82 -24.22 -12.10
N GLU A 89 10.61 -25.13 -12.68
CA GLU A 89 10.36 -25.60 -14.04
C GLU A 89 9.03 -26.35 -14.07
N MET A 90 8.04 -25.77 -14.75
CA MET A 90 6.75 -26.43 -14.97
C MET A 90 6.95 -27.51 -16.03
N ARG A 91 6.97 -28.78 -15.62
CA ARG A 91 6.96 -29.90 -16.56
C ARG A 91 5.59 -29.95 -17.23
N LEU A 92 5.53 -29.49 -18.47
CA LEU A 92 4.36 -29.64 -19.30
C LEU A 92 4.33 -31.07 -19.84
N ASP A 93 3.20 -31.75 -19.68
CA ASP A 93 2.97 -33.01 -20.37
C ASP A 93 2.88 -32.73 -21.89
N PRO A 94 3.32 -33.68 -22.75
CA PRO A 94 3.13 -33.56 -24.19
C PRO A 94 1.65 -33.34 -24.51
N ILE A 95 1.37 -32.41 -25.42
CA ILE A 95 0.02 -32.26 -25.97
C ILE A 95 -0.32 -33.57 -26.66
N GLU A 96 -1.30 -34.31 -26.13
CA GLU A 96 -1.84 -35.49 -26.80
C GLU A 96 -2.43 -35.03 -28.15
N PRO A 97 -2.13 -35.72 -29.26
CA PRO A 97 -2.72 -35.37 -30.55
C PRO A 97 -4.24 -35.50 -30.43
N GLU A 98 -4.96 -34.46 -30.86
CA GLU A 98 -6.41 -34.52 -31.00
C GLU A 98 -6.75 -35.73 -31.88
N GLN A 99 -7.53 -36.65 -31.32
CA GLN A 99 -8.06 -37.78 -32.09
C GLN A 99 -8.84 -37.18 -33.26
N PRO A 100 -8.62 -37.62 -34.51
CA PRO A 100 -9.44 -37.16 -35.62
C PRO A 100 -10.90 -37.47 -35.26
N ASP A 101 -11.78 -36.46 -35.37
CA ASP A 101 -13.21 -36.67 -35.32
C ASP A 101 -13.54 -37.70 -36.40
N ASP A 102 -13.84 -38.94 -36.00
CA ASP A 102 -14.46 -39.94 -36.86
C ASP A 102 -15.81 -39.35 -37.30
N LYS A 103 -15.79 -38.65 -38.43
CA LYS A 103 -17.00 -38.30 -39.17
C LYS A 103 -17.44 -39.59 -39.85
N ASP A 104 -18.31 -40.33 -39.17
CA ASP A 104 -19.08 -41.42 -39.75
C ASP A 104 -19.88 -40.87 -40.96
N ASP A 105 -19.63 -41.50 -42.12
CA ASP A 105 -20.41 -41.38 -43.38
C ASP A 105 -21.85 -41.91 -43.24
#